data_AF-A0A0L0VLD8-F1
#
_entry.id   AF-A0A0L0VLD8-F1
#
_cell.length_a   1.000
_cell.length_b   1.000
_cell.length_c   1.000
_cell.angle_alpha   90.00
_cell.angle_beta   90.00
_cell.angle_gamma   90.00
#
_symmetry.space_group_name_H-M   'P 1'
#
loop_
_entity.id
_entity.type
_entity.pdbx_description
1 polymer ?
#
loop_
_entity_poly.entity_id
_entity_poly.type
_entity_poly.pdbx_seq_one_letter_code
_entity_poly.pdbx_strand_id
1 'polypeptide(L)'
;MFTEVYHNPKFQDHLVLTVVDKAHMIYSWGLVANRKARRSKAHRRHQDQAIFWPSYGDLGRALMATPNMPILSLSATCCPRAMSAILRSLRIPEDNVTFVRAELTRPELQILRVPMECSLQSTKDLSRAFGSEKDVPNEKLPPTLVYSGNWNGTLDSMKVINKKRGVVDGHKDPYSTLIRRYPACTGDMDKDDTI
;
A
#
# COMPACT_ATOMS: atom_id res chain seq x y z
N MET A 1 15.92 -8.34 21.84
CA MET A 1 15.53 -9.54 21.09
C MET A 1 16.04 -9.54 19.63
N PHE A 2 15.49 -8.76 18.69
CA PHE A 2 15.95 -8.83 17.27
C PHE A 2 17.43 -8.45 17.08
N THR A 3 17.87 -7.35 17.69
CA THR A 3 19.27 -6.89 17.63
C THR A 3 20.27 -7.91 18.18
N GLU A 4 19.92 -8.64 19.25
CA GLU A 4 20.78 -9.64 19.87
C GLU A 4 20.92 -10.90 19.01
N VAL A 5 19.81 -11.35 18.41
CA VAL A 5 19.83 -12.48 17.45
C VAL A 5 20.59 -12.09 16.20
N TYR A 6 20.34 -10.88 15.68
CA TYR A 6 21.02 -10.39 14.49
C TYR A 6 22.53 -10.24 14.71
N HIS A 7 23.00 -9.80 15.86
CA HIS A 7 24.45 -9.71 16.14
C HIS A 7 25.06 -11.02 16.66
N ASN A 8 24.32 -12.12 16.70
CA ASN A 8 24.87 -13.42 17.12
C ASN A 8 25.80 -13.98 16.02
N PRO A 9 27.06 -14.34 16.34
CA PRO A 9 28.01 -14.88 15.35
C PRO A 9 27.49 -16.12 14.61
N LYS A 10 26.86 -17.06 15.32
CA LYS A 10 26.31 -18.28 14.69
C LYS A 10 25.19 -17.97 13.71
N PHE A 11 24.41 -16.93 13.98
CA PHE A 11 23.38 -16.46 13.06
C PHE A 11 24.00 -15.77 11.85
N GLN A 12 25.01 -14.93 12.07
CA GLN A 12 25.73 -14.22 11.03
C GLN A 12 26.48 -15.17 10.08
N ASP A 13 27.05 -16.25 10.59
CA ASP A 13 27.71 -17.28 9.79
C ASP A 13 26.73 -18.00 8.83
N HIS A 14 25.43 -17.97 9.12
CA HIS A 14 24.37 -18.55 8.28
C HIS A 14 23.57 -17.49 7.51
N LEU A 15 23.86 -16.21 7.70
CA LEU A 15 23.21 -15.13 6.97
C LEU A 15 23.73 -15.13 5.53
N VAL A 16 22.81 -15.08 4.56
CA VAL A 16 23.17 -15.12 3.13
C VAL A 16 22.74 -13.84 2.39
N LEU A 17 21.65 -13.21 2.84
CA LEU A 17 21.07 -12.04 2.19
C LEU A 17 20.23 -11.24 3.19
N THR A 18 20.36 -9.91 3.17
CA THR A 18 19.42 -9.02 3.85
C THR A 18 18.46 -8.41 2.82
N VAL A 19 17.16 -8.62 3.01
CA VAL A 19 16.11 -8.05 2.15
C VAL A 19 15.45 -6.87 2.85
N VAL A 20 15.41 -5.72 2.17
CA VAL A 20 14.72 -4.51 2.64
C VAL A 20 13.56 -4.23 1.70
N ASP A 21 12.35 -4.63 2.10
CA ASP A 21 11.13 -4.24 1.41
C ASP A 21 10.80 -2.76 1.67
N LYS A 22 10.11 -2.09 0.74
CA LYS A 22 9.76 -0.66 0.81
C LYS A 22 10.97 0.25 1.11
N ALA A 23 12.12 -0.01 0.50
CA ALA A 23 13.38 0.67 0.78
C ALA A 23 13.32 2.21 0.63
N HIS A 24 12.39 2.76 -0.18
CA HIS A 24 12.14 4.21 -0.25
C HIS A 24 11.76 4.85 1.09
N MET A 25 11.30 4.07 2.07
CA MET A 25 10.99 4.55 3.42
C MET A 25 12.23 5.05 4.17
N ILE A 26 13.43 4.55 3.87
CA ILE A 26 14.70 5.06 4.41
C ILE A 26 14.85 6.55 4.08
N TYR A 27 14.54 6.94 2.83
CA TYR A 27 14.57 8.35 2.41
C TYR A 27 13.50 9.18 3.12
N SER A 28 12.25 8.67 3.18
CA SER A 28 11.14 9.35 3.86
C SER A 28 11.48 9.62 5.34
N TRP A 29 12.08 8.65 6.03
CA TRP A 29 12.56 8.83 7.40
C TRP A 29 13.68 9.86 7.49
N GLY A 30 14.65 9.84 6.58
CA GLY A 30 15.70 10.86 6.49
C GLY A 30 15.13 12.29 6.37
N LEU A 31 13.99 12.47 5.71
CA LEU A 31 13.30 13.77 5.67
C LEU A 31 12.65 14.14 7.02
N VAL A 32 12.09 13.16 7.73
CA VAL A 32 11.45 13.34 9.04
C VAL A 32 12.48 13.70 10.10
N ALA A 33 13.56 12.91 10.21
CA ALA A 33 14.65 13.14 11.16
C ALA A 33 15.30 14.52 10.96
N ASN A 34 15.47 14.94 9.70
CA ASN A 34 16.01 16.26 9.38
C ASN A 34 14.99 17.42 9.46
N ARG A 35 13.77 17.18 9.98
CA ARG A 35 12.65 18.14 10.06
C ARG A 35 12.22 18.75 8.70
N LYS A 36 12.71 18.20 7.58
CA LYS A 36 12.39 18.61 6.21
C LYS A 36 11.04 18.07 5.75
N ALA A 37 10.50 17.05 6.42
CA ALA A 37 9.19 16.46 6.14
C ALA A 37 8.01 17.41 6.37
N ARG A 38 8.13 18.42 7.25
CA ARG A 38 7.05 19.40 7.55
C ARG A 38 6.58 20.18 6.31
N ARG A 39 7.41 20.28 5.27
CA ARG A 39 7.07 20.95 4.00
C ARG A 39 6.39 20.03 2.98
N SER A 40 6.25 18.74 3.27
CA SER A 40 5.64 17.76 2.36
C SER A 40 4.16 17.53 2.71
N LYS A 41 3.27 17.67 1.71
CA LYS A 41 1.82 17.38 1.88
C LYS A 41 1.56 15.90 2.24
N ALA A 42 2.49 15.00 1.95
CA ALA A 42 2.43 13.58 2.27
C ALA A 42 2.49 13.28 3.78
N HIS A 43 3.08 14.17 4.58
CA HIS A 43 3.25 13.99 6.03
C HIS A 43 1.93 13.97 6.81
N ARG A 44 0.83 14.51 6.26
CA ARG A 44 -0.47 14.61 6.95
C ARG A 44 -1.43 13.44 6.72
N ARG A 45 -1.14 12.51 5.79
CA ARG A 45 -2.15 11.55 5.29
C ARG A 45 -1.98 10.10 5.73
N HIS A 46 -0.95 9.74 6.50
CA HIS A 46 -0.69 8.34 6.82
C HIS A 46 -0.51 8.11 8.32
N GLN A 47 -1.62 7.83 9.02
CA GLN A 47 -1.59 7.33 10.40
C GLN A 47 -1.01 5.90 10.45
N ASP A 48 -1.18 5.09 9.40
CA ASP A 48 -0.68 3.70 9.31
C ASP A 48 0.84 3.58 9.09
N GLN A 49 1.50 4.71 8.85
CA GLN A 49 2.95 4.72 8.66
C GLN A 49 3.70 4.72 10.00
N ALA A 50 3.11 5.19 11.10
CA ALA A 50 3.78 5.44 12.37
C ALA A 50 4.48 4.21 13.00
N ILE A 51 4.00 3.00 12.73
CA ILE A 51 4.55 1.77 13.32
C ILE A 51 5.91 1.39 12.70
N PHE A 52 6.17 1.76 11.43
CA PHE A 52 7.42 1.42 10.74
C PHE A 52 8.56 2.42 10.99
N TRP A 53 8.34 3.49 11.72
CA TRP A 53 9.18 4.70 11.60
C TRP A 53 10.52 4.66 12.35
N PRO A 54 10.60 4.18 13.60
CA PRO A 54 11.88 4.17 14.32
C PRO A 54 12.88 3.14 13.78
N SER A 55 12.41 1.97 13.33
CA SER A 55 13.28 0.84 12.96
C SER A 55 14.13 1.08 11.71
N TYR A 56 13.64 1.86 10.75
CA TYR A 56 14.42 2.22 9.55
C TYR A 56 15.55 3.22 9.85
N GLY A 57 15.47 3.97 10.95
CA GLY A 57 16.54 4.86 11.38
C GLY A 57 17.81 4.11 11.81
N ASP A 58 17.63 2.96 12.43
CA ASP A 58 18.73 2.10 12.90
C ASP A 58 19.16 1.04 11.88
N LEU A 59 18.48 0.97 10.73
CA LEU A 59 18.80 0.01 9.67
C LEU A 59 20.23 0.15 9.16
N GLY A 60 20.75 1.37 9.06
CA GLY A 60 22.14 1.61 8.67
C GLY A 60 23.15 0.97 9.64
N ARG A 61 22.85 0.95 10.94
CA ARG A 61 23.70 0.30 11.94
C ARG A 61 23.64 -1.23 11.81
N ALA A 62 22.45 -1.78 11.57
CA ALA A 62 22.28 -3.22 11.35
C ALA A 62 23.06 -3.67 10.10
N LEU A 63 22.89 -2.97 8.97
CA LEU A 63 23.56 -3.32 7.72
C LEU A 63 25.10 -3.18 7.80
N MET A 64 25.61 -2.19 8.54
CA MET A 64 27.07 -2.05 8.77
C MET A 64 27.65 -3.18 9.63
N ALA A 65 26.84 -3.90 10.41
CA ALA A 65 27.33 -5.03 11.21
C ALA A 65 27.60 -6.29 10.36
N THR A 66 27.22 -6.28 9.08
CA THR A 66 27.32 -7.43 8.16
C THR A 66 28.01 -7.01 6.86
N PRO A 67 29.28 -6.57 6.91
CA PRO A 67 29.94 -5.86 5.80
C PRO A 67 30.08 -6.70 4.51
N ASN A 68 30.10 -8.03 4.62
CA ASN A 68 30.25 -8.94 3.48
C ASN A 68 28.91 -9.49 2.96
N MET A 69 27.78 -9.07 3.56
CA MET A 69 26.47 -9.61 3.20
C MET A 69 25.80 -8.78 2.12
N PRO A 70 25.31 -9.40 1.03
CA PRO A 70 24.57 -8.68 0.01
C PRO A 70 23.26 -8.14 0.58
N ILE A 71 22.81 -7.02 0.00
CA ILE A 71 21.55 -6.35 0.36
C ILE A 71 20.68 -6.28 -0.88
N LEU A 72 19.47 -6.82 -0.78
CA LEU A 72 18.43 -6.66 -1.79
C LEU A 72 17.42 -5.63 -1.31
N SER A 73 17.39 -4.46 -1.96
CA SER A 73 16.43 -3.39 -1.66
C SER A 73 15.31 -3.37 -2.69
N LEU A 74 14.07 -3.54 -2.23
CA LEU A 74 12.88 -3.53 -3.09
C LEU A 74 12.10 -2.23 -2.89
N SER A 75 11.71 -1.59 -3.99
CA SER A 75 10.89 -0.38 -3.95
C SER A 75 10.11 -0.17 -5.24
N ALA A 76 8.79 0.01 -5.11
CA ALA A 76 7.93 0.38 -6.23
C ALA A 76 8.03 1.88 -6.59
N THR A 77 8.38 2.74 -5.62
CA THR A 77 8.37 4.20 -5.76
C THR A 77 9.69 4.79 -5.28
N CYS A 78 10.73 4.72 -6.11
CA CYS A 78 12.04 5.31 -5.80
C CYS A 78 12.50 6.27 -6.90
N CYS A 79 12.40 7.57 -6.64
CA CYS A 79 12.98 8.56 -7.55
C CYS A 79 14.50 8.63 -7.38
N PRO A 80 15.26 9.10 -8.40
CA PRO A 80 16.72 9.22 -8.31
C PRO A 80 17.22 9.94 -7.05
N ARG A 81 16.53 11.02 -6.65
CA ARG A 81 16.88 11.74 -5.42
C ARG A 81 16.74 10.89 -4.15
N ALA A 82 15.72 10.04 -4.10
CA ALA A 82 15.53 9.12 -2.99
C ALA A 82 16.62 8.04 -2.99
N MET A 83 16.94 7.47 -4.16
CA MET A 83 18.02 6.48 -4.30
C MET A 83 19.37 7.04 -3.80
N SER A 84 19.81 8.20 -4.28
CA SER A 84 21.07 8.80 -3.83
C SER A 84 21.11 9.09 -2.33
N ALA A 85 19.97 9.47 -1.75
CA ALA A 85 19.86 9.71 -0.31
C ALA A 85 19.92 8.41 0.50
N ILE A 86 19.32 7.33 0.00
CA ILE A 86 19.38 5.99 0.62
C ILE A 86 20.81 5.48 0.61
N LEU A 87 21.48 5.51 -0.55
CA LEU A 87 22.87 5.08 -0.68
C LEU A 87 23.80 5.85 0.26
N ARG A 88 23.63 7.17 0.35
CA ARG A 88 24.36 8.00 1.30
C ARG A 88 24.07 7.63 2.75
N SER A 89 22.80 7.38 3.09
CA SER A 89 22.40 6.99 4.44
C SER A 89 22.99 5.64 4.85
N LEU A 90 23.07 4.70 3.91
CA LEU A 90 23.62 3.38 4.11
C LEU A 90 25.14 3.29 3.90
N ARG A 91 25.77 4.41 3.48
CA ARG A 91 27.20 4.49 3.13
C ARG A 91 27.62 3.47 2.06
N ILE A 92 26.71 3.17 1.12
CA ILE A 92 26.97 2.26 0.00
C ILE A 92 27.41 3.10 -1.20
N PRO A 93 28.63 2.88 -1.75
CA PRO A 93 29.04 3.50 -3.01
C PRO A 93 28.14 3.07 -4.15
N GLU A 94 27.81 3.98 -5.08
CA GLU A 94 26.93 3.66 -6.21
C GLU A 94 27.54 2.58 -7.12
N ASP A 95 28.86 2.55 -7.26
CA ASP A 95 29.60 1.54 -8.04
C ASP A 95 29.41 0.11 -7.50
N ASN A 96 29.00 -0.05 -6.24
CA ASN A 96 28.74 -1.34 -5.60
C ASN A 96 27.27 -1.77 -5.72
N VAL A 97 26.44 -1.06 -6.50
CA VAL A 97 25.00 -1.30 -6.60
C VAL A 97 24.61 -1.66 -8.03
N THR A 98 23.96 -2.81 -8.18
CA THR A 98 23.28 -3.16 -9.43
C THR A 98 21.82 -2.71 -9.36
N PHE A 99 21.42 -1.84 -10.28
CA PHE A 99 20.03 -1.40 -10.38
C PHE A 99 19.24 -2.26 -11.36
N VAL A 100 18.19 -2.90 -10.87
CA VAL A 100 17.19 -3.57 -11.70
C VAL A 100 15.94 -2.70 -11.73
N ARG A 101 15.47 -2.33 -12.92
CA ARG A 101 14.29 -1.48 -13.11
C ARG A 101 13.33 -2.19 -14.05
N ALA A 102 12.12 -2.44 -13.58
CA ALA A 102 11.03 -2.94 -14.40
C ALA A 102 10.21 -1.77 -14.95
N GLU A 103 9.60 -1.97 -16.12
CA GLU A 103 8.62 -1.03 -16.63
C GLU A 103 7.32 -1.10 -15.81
N LEU A 104 6.70 0.05 -15.60
CA LEU A 104 5.38 0.15 -14.96
C LEU A 104 4.23 0.03 -15.98
N THR A 105 4.55 -0.04 -17.27
CA THR A 105 3.57 -0.17 -18.35
C THR A 105 2.80 -1.47 -18.20
N ARG A 106 1.47 -1.37 -18.24
CA ARG A 106 0.55 -2.52 -18.19
C ARG A 106 -0.40 -2.38 -19.38
N PRO A 107 0.00 -2.86 -20.57
CA PRO A 107 -0.79 -2.67 -21.80
C PRO A 107 -2.18 -3.30 -21.72
N GLU A 108 -2.40 -4.24 -20.79
CA GLU A 108 -3.69 -4.87 -20.54
C GLU A 108 -4.66 -3.94 -19.79
N LEU A 109 -4.17 -2.85 -19.18
CA LEU A 109 -4.98 -1.91 -18.42
C LEU A 109 -5.41 -0.72 -19.28
N GLN A 110 -6.73 -0.58 -19.47
CA GLN A 110 -7.32 0.60 -20.08
C GLN A 110 -7.76 1.60 -19.01
N ILE A 111 -7.29 2.84 -19.10
CA ILE A 111 -7.68 3.93 -18.18
C ILE A 111 -8.78 4.76 -18.83
N LEU A 112 -9.96 4.75 -18.21
CA LEU A 112 -11.09 5.60 -18.59
C LEU A 112 -11.25 6.74 -17.58
N ARG A 113 -11.44 7.96 -18.09
CA ARG A 113 -11.73 9.15 -17.25
C ARG A 113 -13.16 9.59 -17.53
N VAL A 114 -14.02 9.45 -16.53
CA VAL A 114 -15.43 9.85 -16.62
C VAL A 114 -15.64 11.09 -15.75
N PRO A 115 -16.16 12.21 -16.29
CA PRO A 115 -16.54 13.37 -15.50
C PRO A 115 -17.64 13.04 -14.50
N MET A 116 -17.53 13.58 -13.29
CA MET A 116 -18.56 13.43 -12.25
C MET A 116 -19.70 14.42 -12.50
N GLU A 117 -20.95 13.97 -12.35
CA GLU A 117 -22.15 14.82 -12.40
C GLU A 117 -22.60 15.23 -11.01
N CYS A 118 -22.29 14.40 -10.00
CA CYS A 118 -22.59 14.66 -8.61
C CYS A 118 -21.33 15.01 -7.82
N SER A 119 -21.51 15.48 -6.59
CA SER A 119 -20.37 15.67 -5.68
C SER A 119 -19.73 14.33 -5.34
N LEU A 120 -18.40 14.32 -5.19
CA LEU A 120 -17.63 13.13 -4.78
C LEU A 120 -18.14 12.52 -3.48
N GLN A 121 -18.57 13.35 -2.53
CA GLN A 121 -19.13 12.91 -1.26
C GLN A 121 -20.43 12.13 -1.41
N SER A 122 -21.23 12.42 -2.45
CA SER A 122 -22.53 11.78 -2.63
C SER A 122 -22.43 10.34 -3.16
N THR A 123 -21.32 9.98 -3.81
CA THR A 123 -21.08 8.68 -4.48
C THR A 123 -22.12 8.27 -5.54
N LYS A 124 -23.08 9.14 -5.87
CA LYS A 124 -24.25 8.82 -6.72
C LYS A 124 -23.88 8.41 -8.14
N ASP A 125 -22.82 9.00 -8.69
CA ASP A 125 -22.36 8.69 -10.05
C ASP A 125 -21.93 7.23 -10.21
N LEU A 126 -21.57 6.55 -9.11
CA LEU A 126 -21.23 5.13 -9.11
C LEU A 126 -22.39 4.26 -9.60
N SER A 127 -23.64 4.70 -9.39
CA SER A 127 -24.83 3.98 -9.86
C SER A 127 -24.87 3.81 -11.39
N ARG A 128 -24.14 4.62 -12.15
CA ARG A 128 -24.04 4.51 -13.61
C ARG A 128 -23.22 3.31 -14.07
N ALA A 129 -22.33 2.81 -13.21
CA ALA A 129 -21.50 1.64 -13.50
C ALA A 129 -22.21 0.30 -13.27
N PHE A 130 -23.38 0.30 -12.61
CA PHE A 130 -24.09 -0.92 -12.24
C PHE A 130 -25.50 -0.96 -12.83
N GLY A 131 -25.88 -2.11 -13.39
CA GLY A 131 -27.25 -2.41 -13.81
C GLY A 131 -28.14 -2.92 -12.66
N SER A 132 -29.42 -3.15 -12.94
CA SER A 132 -30.29 -3.87 -11.99
C SER A 132 -29.89 -5.34 -11.92
N GLU A 133 -30.14 -5.97 -10.78
CA GLU A 133 -29.98 -7.43 -10.62
C GLU A 133 -30.83 -8.23 -11.61
N LYS A 134 -32.00 -7.70 -11.99
CA LYS A 134 -32.88 -8.33 -12.98
C LYS A 134 -32.24 -8.42 -14.37
N ASP A 135 -31.40 -7.45 -14.71
CA ASP A 135 -30.74 -7.37 -16.02
C ASP A 135 -29.44 -8.20 -16.03
N VAL A 136 -28.67 -8.11 -14.94
CA VAL A 136 -27.39 -8.81 -14.77
C VAL A 136 -27.34 -9.43 -13.38
N PRO A 137 -27.43 -10.76 -13.23
CA PRO A 137 -27.23 -11.43 -11.94
C PRO A 137 -25.84 -11.16 -11.33
N ASN A 138 -25.70 -11.27 -10.00
CA ASN A 138 -24.42 -11.01 -9.32
C ASN A 138 -23.28 -11.88 -9.89
N GLU A 139 -23.56 -13.14 -10.22
CA GLU A 139 -22.58 -14.10 -10.72
C GLU A 139 -22.01 -13.71 -12.10
N LYS A 140 -22.72 -12.84 -12.83
CA LYS A 140 -22.29 -12.34 -14.14
C LYS A 140 -21.62 -10.97 -14.07
N LEU A 141 -21.53 -10.36 -12.89
CA LEU A 141 -20.80 -9.11 -12.73
C LEU A 141 -19.29 -9.39 -12.83
N PRO A 142 -18.53 -8.54 -13.55
CA PRO A 142 -17.08 -8.64 -13.50
C PRO A 142 -16.58 -8.36 -12.08
N PRO A 143 -15.56 -9.09 -11.60
CA PRO A 143 -14.90 -8.76 -10.34
C PRO A 143 -14.48 -7.29 -10.31
N THR A 144 -14.98 -6.54 -9.32
CA THR A 144 -14.88 -5.08 -9.30
C THR A 144 -14.35 -4.60 -7.96
N LEU A 145 -13.27 -3.80 -7.98
CA LEU A 145 -12.74 -3.11 -6.81
C LEU A 145 -13.14 -1.64 -6.82
N VAL A 146 -13.82 -1.19 -5.77
CA VAL A 146 -14.23 0.21 -5.57
C VAL A 146 -13.43 0.81 -4.43
N TYR A 147 -12.53 1.75 -4.74
CA TYR A 147 -11.76 2.48 -3.74
C TYR A 147 -12.50 3.73 -3.28
N SER A 148 -12.56 3.93 -1.96
CA SER A 148 -13.15 5.10 -1.31
C SER A 148 -12.14 5.78 -0.39
N GLY A 149 -12.24 7.10 -0.25
CA GLY A 149 -11.26 7.89 0.50
C GLY A 149 -11.36 7.79 2.03
N ASN A 150 -12.48 7.29 2.55
CA ASN A 150 -12.71 7.08 3.99
C ASN A 150 -13.84 6.05 4.21
N TRP A 151 -14.00 5.64 5.46
CA TRP A 151 -15.01 4.64 5.87
C TRP A 151 -16.45 5.02 5.49
N ASN A 152 -16.84 6.28 5.69
CA ASN A 152 -18.18 6.75 5.37
C ASN A 152 -18.44 6.67 3.85
N GLY A 153 -17.45 7.05 3.03
CA GLY A 153 -17.52 6.92 1.58
C GLY A 153 -17.64 5.47 1.11
N THR A 154 -16.97 4.54 1.79
CA THR A 154 -17.14 3.10 1.52
C THR A 154 -18.59 2.67 1.79
N LEU A 155 -19.14 3.06 2.95
CA LEU A 155 -20.51 2.73 3.32
C LEU A 155 -21.54 3.34 2.35
N ASP A 156 -21.35 4.59 1.94
CA ASP A 156 -22.23 5.27 1.01
C ASP A 156 -22.16 4.68 -0.40
N SER A 157 -20.97 4.29 -0.85
CA SER A 157 -20.79 3.54 -2.10
C SER A 157 -21.55 2.22 -2.07
N MET A 158 -21.47 1.46 -0.97
CA MET A 158 -22.24 0.21 -0.81
C MET A 158 -23.75 0.46 -0.84
N LYS A 159 -24.25 1.53 -0.21
CA LYS A 159 -25.67 1.89 -0.27
C LYS A 159 -26.12 2.23 -1.69
N VAL A 160 -25.33 3.02 -2.43
CA VAL A 160 -25.65 3.40 -3.81
C VAL A 160 -25.71 2.18 -4.72
N ILE A 161 -24.74 1.27 -4.62
CA ILE A 161 -24.70 0.04 -5.41
C ILE A 161 -25.89 -0.87 -5.08
N ASN A 162 -26.13 -1.15 -3.80
CA ASN A 162 -27.27 -1.98 -3.38
C ASN A 162 -28.61 -1.40 -3.83
N LYS A 163 -28.80 -0.08 -3.66
CA LYS A 163 -30.00 0.61 -4.13
C LYS A 163 -30.18 0.49 -5.65
N LYS A 164 -29.10 0.62 -6.43
CA LYS A 164 -29.14 0.48 -7.90
C LYS A 164 -29.48 -0.95 -8.32
N ARG A 165 -28.99 -1.94 -7.58
CA ARG A 165 -29.26 -3.36 -7.78
C ARG A 165 -30.68 -3.77 -7.40
N GLY A 166 -31.33 -3.00 -6.51
CA GLY A 166 -32.68 -3.29 -5.99
C GLY A 166 -32.67 -4.05 -4.66
N VAL A 167 -31.51 -4.13 -3.99
CA VAL A 167 -31.36 -4.83 -2.71
C VAL A 167 -31.60 -3.84 -1.57
N VAL A 168 -32.64 -4.08 -0.78
CA VAL A 168 -32.95 -3.28 0.42
C VAL A 168 -31.97 -3.66 1.52
N ASP A 169 -31.33 -2.65 2.12
CA ASP A 169 -30.39 -2.80 3.24
C ASP A 169 -29.19 -3.75 3.04
N GLY A 170 -28.92 -4.21 1.81
CA GLY A 170 -27.83 -5.17 1.52
C GLY A 170 -26.42 -4.69 1.89
N HIS A 171 -26.22 -3.38 2.10
CA HIS A 171 -24.97 -2.83 2.62
C HIS A 171 -24.66 -3.24 4.07
N LYS A 172 -25.62 -3.81 4.79
CA LYS A 172 -25.48 -4.33 6.15
C LYS A 172 -25.21 -5.83 6.19
N ASP A 173 -25.38 -6.54 5.07
CA ASP A 173 -25.19 -7.98 4.99
C ASP A 173 -23.69 -8.32 4.91
N PRO A 174 -23.10 -8.97 5.93
CA PRO A 174 -21.69 -9.35 5.91
C PRO A 174 -21.40 -10.44 4.88
N TYR A 175 -22.40 -11.22 4.47
CA TYR A 175 -22.24 -12.34 3.53
C TYR A 175 -22.70 -12.00 2.11
N SER A 176 -22.95 -10.72 1.82
CA SER A 176 -23.44 -10.26 0.52
C SER A 176 -22.57 -10.80 -0.63
N THR A 177 -23.21 -11.37 -1.66
CA THR A 177 -22.54 -11.82 -2.89
C THR A 177 -22.31 -10.69 -3.90
N LEU A 178 -22.82 -9.48 -3.61
CA LEU A 178 -22.72 -8.30 -4.46
C LEU A 178 -21.52 -7.42 -4.12
N ILE A 179 -21.42 -7.01 -2.85
CA ILE A 179 -20.37 -6.09 -2.40
C ILE A 179 -20.03 -6.32 -0.94
N ARG A 180 -18.73 -6.40 -0.66
CA ARG A 180 -18.17 -6.49 0.69
C ARG A 180 -17.16 -5.36 0.90
N ARG A 181 -16.90 -5.03 2.16
CA ARG A 181 -15.95 -3.98 2.55
C ARG A 181 -14.67 -4.60 3.07
N TYR A 182 -13.53 -4.00 2.71
CA TYR A 182 -12.20 -4.44 3.16
C TYR A 182 -11.41 -3.28 3.75
N PRO A 183 -11.69 -2.87 5.01
CA PRO A 183 -10.96 -1.80 5.67
C PRO A 183 -9.65 -2.31 6.32
N ALA A 184 -8.73 -1.39 6.63
CA ALA A 184 -7.50 -1.74 7.33
C ALA A 184 -7.77 -2.31 8.74
N CYS A 185 -8.80 -1.79 9.42
CA CYS A 185 -9.11 -2.06 10.82
C CYS A 185 -9.96 -3.33 11.08
N THR A 186 -10.26 -4.16 10.07
CA THR A 186 -10.90 -5.46 10.31
C THR A 186 -9.88 -6.52 10.72
N GLY A 187 -10.33 -7.49 11.51
CA GLY A 187 -9.51 -8.63 11.92
C GLY A 187 -9.15 -9.51 10.72
N ASP A 188 -8.09 -10.29 10.85
CA ASP A 188 -7.58 -11.11 9.75
C ASP A 188 -8.60 -12.17 9.28
N MET A 189 -9.40 -12.73 10.20
CA MET A 189 -10.48 -13.66 9.85
C MET A 189 -11.55 -13.00 8.95
N ASP A 190 -11.98 -11.78 9.27
CA ASP A 190 -12.95 -11.05 8.45
C ASP A 190 -12.39 -10.72 7.06
N LYS A 191 -11.07 -10.57 6.95
CA LYS A 191 -10.37 -10.30 5.69
C LYS A 191 -10.30 -11.56 4.82
N ASP A 192 -9.98 -12.70 5.42
CA ASP A 192 -9.94 -13.99 4.73
C ASP A 192 -11.32 -14.37 4.17
N ASP A 193 -12.40 -14.09 4.92
CA ASP A 193 -13.78 -14.35 4.47
C ASP A 193 -14.26 -13.40 3.35
N THR A 194 -13.54 -12.29 3.11
CA THR A 194 -13.93 -11.26 2.14
C THR A 194 -13.29 -11.45 0.75
N ILE A 195 -12.21 -12.23 0.64
CA ILE A 195 -11.41 -12.43 -0.59
C ILE A 195 -11.81 -13.70 -1.33
#